data_AF-A0A4V3K6T0-F1
#
_entry.id   AF-A0A4V3K6T0-F1
#
_cell.length_a   1.000
_cell.length_b   1.000
_cell.length_c   1.000
_cell.angle_alpha   90.00
_cell.angle_beta   90.00
_cell.angle_gamma   90.00
#
_symmetry.space_group_name_H-M   'P 1'
#
loop_
_entity.id
_entity.type
_entity.pdbx_description
1 polymer ?
#
loop_
_entity_poly.entity_id
_entity_poly.type
_entity_poly.pdbx_seq_one_letter_code
_entity_poly.pdbx_strand_id
1 'polypeptide(L)' 'EELERLSGCPREHLEFHLWYLKAKGFIGRTENGTFAVTVQGIDRAYSDPQDSRPVATRLLENAVS' A
#
# COMPACT_ATOMS: atom_id res chain seq x y z
N GLU A 1 -10.56 6.57 -6.50
CA GLU A 1 -11.09 5.43 -7.26
C GLU A 1 -10.23 4.18 -7.13
N GLU A 2 -9.03 4.08 -7.71
CA GLU A 2 -8.27 2.81 -7.68
C GLU A 2 -7.95 2.31 -6.26
N LEU A 3 -7.52 3.20 -5.37
CA LEU A 3 -7.25 2.82 -3.97
C LEU A 3 -8.52 2.41 -3.21
N GLU A 4 -9.67 3.00 -3.51
CA GLU A 4 -10.96 2.63 -2.89
C GLU A 4 -11.40 1.26 -3.39
N ARG A 5 -11.23 1.01 -4.70
CA ARG A 5 -11.51 -0.28 -5.33
C ARG A 5 -10.63 -1.40 -4.73
N LEU A 6 -9.34 -1.15 -4.57
CA LEU A 6 -8.40 -2.13 -4.03
C LEU A 6 -8.56 -2.37 -2.53
N SER A 7 -8.92 -1.34 -1.77
CA SER A 7 -9.10 -1.44 -0.31
C SER A 7 -10.51 -1.85 0.12
N GLY A 8 -11.50 -1.74 -0.78
CA GLY A 8 -12.91 -1.94 -0.46
C GLY A 8 -13.48 -0.89 0.50
N CYS A 9 -12.77 0.23 0.72
CA CYS A 9 -13.22 1.29 1.62
C CYS A 9 -13.25 2.67 0.94
N PRO A 10 -14.15 3.57 1.36
CA PRO A 10 -14.25 4.92 0.83
C PRO A 10 -12.98 5.76 1.04
N ARG A 11 -12.77 6.78 0.19
CA ARG A 11 -11.62 7.70 0.24
C ARG A 11 -11.41 8.30 1.62
N GLU A 12 -12.49 8.72 2.28
CA GLU A 12 -12.46 9.39 3.58
C GLU A 12 -11.81 8.50 4.66
N HIS A 13 -11.99 7.18 4.58
CA HIS A 13 -11.35 6.24 5.51
C HIS A 13 -9.84 6.08 5.21
N LEU A 14 -9.44 6.30 3.96
CA LEU A 14 -8.05 6.24 3.53
C LEU A 14 -7.27 7.53 3.80
N GLU A 15 -7.93 8.66 4.06
CA GLU A 15 -7.26 9.95 4.20
C GLU A 15 -6.19 9.96 5.28
N PHE A 16 -6.53 9.49 6.48
CA PHE A 16 -5.59 9.37 7.59
C PHE A 16 -4.40 8.47 7.24
N HIS A 17 -4.68 7.31 6.65
CA HIS A 17 -3.66 6.31 6.27
C HIS A 17 -2.69 6.88 5.22
N LEU A 18 -3.21 7.53 4.18
CA LEU A 18 -2.41 8.13 3.12
C LEU A 18 -1.60 9.33 3.62
N TRP A 19 -2.20 10.15 4.49
CA TRP A 19 -1.48 11.22 5.17
C TRP A 19 -0.31 10.67 5.99
N TYR A 20 -0.54 9.61 6.78
CA TYR A 20 0.50 9.00 7.61
C TYR A 20 1.63 8.41 6.77
N LEU A 21 1.30 7.61 5.75
CA LEU A 21 2.28 6.99 4.86
C LEU A 21 3.12 8.04 4.12
N LYS A 22 2.49 9.14 3.70
CA LYS A 22 3.19 10.26 3.07
C LYS A 22 4.09 10.99 4.06
N ALA A 23 3.59 11.30 5.26
CA ALA A 23 4.35 11.98 6.31
C ALA A 23 5.57 11.16 6.78
N LYS A 24 5.47 9.83 6.75
CA LYS A 24 6.58 8.91 7.00
C LYS A 24 7.57 8.76 5.84
N GLY A 25 7.27 9.30 4.66
CA GLY A 25 8.10 9.17 3.47
C GLY A 25 7.96 7.82 2.76
N PHE A 26 6.99 6.99 3.13
CA PHE A 26 6.80 5.63 2.57
C PHE A 26 6.12 5.65 1.20
N ILE A 27 5.31 6.69 0.93
CA ILE A 27 4.70 6.91 -0.38
C ILE A 27 4.93 8.35 -0.85
N GLY A 28 5.00 8.54 -2.17
CA GLY A 28 5.09 9.84 -2.84
C GLY A 28 4.03 9.99 -3.92
N ARG A 29 3.91 11.19 -4.50
CA ARG A 29 3.13 11.41 -5.72
C ARG A 29 4.06 11.40 -6.94
N THR A 30 3.64 10.71 -7.99
CA THR A 30 4.27 10.76 -9.31
C THR A 30 3.93 12.08 -10.02
N GLU A 31 4.62 12.39 -11.11
CA GLU A 31 4.29 13.51 -12.01
C GLU A 31 2.82 13.47 -12.48
N ASN A 32 2.29 12.27 -12.70
CA ASN A 32 0.90 12.05 -13.12
C ASN A 32 -0.12 12.10 -11.97
N GLY A 33 0.30 12.50 -10.77
CA GLY A 33 -0.58 12.63 -9.60
C GLY A 33 -0.96 11.32 -8.89
N THR A 34 -0.54 10.16 -9.39
CA THR A 34 -0.74 8.86 -8.74
C THR A 34 0.20 8.65 -7.54
N PHE A 35 -0.11 7.70 -6.66
CA PHE A 35 0.78 7.35 -5.55
C PHE A 35 1.79 6.27 -5.97
N ALA A 36 3.04 6.41 -5.52
CA ALA A 36 4.08 5.40 -5.67
C ALA A 36 4.73 5.11 -4.31
N VAL A 37 5.14 3.85 -4.10
CA VAL A 37 5.91 3.45 -2.91
C VAL A 37 7.36 3.87 -3.09
N THR A 38 7.95 4.48 -2.07
CA THR A 38 9.36 4.90 -2.09
C THR A 38 10.28 3.74 -1.70
N VAL A 39 11.59 3.91 -1.89
CA VAL A 39 12.60 2.95 -1.39
C VAL A 39 12.43 2.71 0.11
N GLN A 40 12.23 3.77 0.89
CA GLN A 40 12.00 3.65 2.33
C GLN A 40 10.71 2.89 2.66
N GLY A 41 9.65 3.08 1.86
CA GLY A 41 8.40 2.34 2.00
C GLY A 41 8.59 0.84 1.74
N ILE A 42 9.40 0.50 0.73
CA ILE A 42 9.81 -0.88 0.44
C ILE A 42 10.60 -1.45 1.61
N ASP A 43 11.66 -0.78 2.07
CA ASP A 43 12.48 -1.25 3.19
C ASP A 43 11.65 -1.52 4.44
N ARG A 44 10.70 -0.62 4.76
CA ARG A 44 9.78 -0.78 5.89
C ARG A 44 8.80 -1.93 5.70
N ALA A 45 8.34 -2.20 4.48
CA ALA A 45 7.44 -3.31 4.20
C ALA A 45 8.14 -4.68 4.35
N TYR A 46 9.45 -4.72 4.06
CA TYR A 46 10.28 -5.92 4.20
C TYR A 46 11.04 -6.01 5.54
N SER A 47 10.95 -5.00 6.41
CA SER A 47 11.68 -4.99 7.70
C SER A 47 11.08 -5.90 8.76
N ASP A 48 9.92 -6.52 8.53
CA ASP A 48 9.29 -7.42 9.49
C ASP A 48 9.77 -8.87 9.27
N PRO A 49 10.57 -9.46 10.18
CA PRO A 49 11.17 -10.78 9.98
C PRO A 49 10.16 -11.94 10.02
N GLN A 50 8.93 -11.68 10.44
CA GLN A 50 7.97 -12.74 10.77
C GLN A 50 7.13 -13.23 9.58
N ASP A 51 7.15 -12.54 8.43
CA ASP A 51 6.30 -12.92 7.29
C ASP A 51 6.91 -12.51 5.95
N SER A 52 7.94 -13.22 5.51
CA SER A 52 8.58 -13.05 4.20
C SER A 52 7.68 -13.45 3.00
N ARG A 53 6.35 -13.51 3.17
CA ARG A 53 5.39 -13.73 2.08
C ARG A 53 4.69 -12.41 1.77
N PRO A 54 4.89 -11.82 0.58
CA PRO A 54 4.15 -10.66 0.15
C PRO A 54 2.64 -10.92 0.33
N VAL A 55 1.93 -10.03 1.03
CA VAL A 55 0.46 -10.10 1.17
C VAL A 55 -0.23 -10.18 -0.20
N ALA A 56 0.39 -9.57 -1.23
CA ALA A 56 -0.04 -9.67 -2.62
C ALA A 56 -0.13 -11.12 -3.13
N THR A 57 0.71 -12.04 -2.64
CA THR A 57 0.68 -13.45 -3.06
C THR A 57 -0.52 -14.20 -2.47
N ARG A 58 -0.91 -13.91 -1.21
CA ARG A 58 -2.06 -14.54 -0.53
C ARG A 58 -3.42 -14.18 -1.15
N LEU A 59 -3.54 -13.02 -1.77
CA LEU A 59 -4.80 -12.58 -2.40
C LEU A 59 -5.07 -13.24 -3.75
N LEU A 60 -4.02 -13.71 -4.44
CA LEU A 60 -4.15 -14.40 -5.72
C LEU A 60 -4.48 -15.89 -5.55
N GLU A 61 -4.06 -16.49 -4.44
CA GLU A 61 -4.30 -17.92 -4.14
C GLU A 61 -5.76 -18.20 -3.76
N ASN A 62 -6.41 -17.30 -3.04
CA ASN A 62 -7.83 -17.41 -2.67
C ASN A 62 -8.80 -17.08 -3.83
N ALA A 63 -8.30 -16.60 -4.96
CA ALA A 63 -9.12 -16.32 -6.15
C ALA A 63 -9.13 -17.49 -7.15
N VAL A 64 -8.38 -18.57 -6.88
CA VAL A 64 -8.24 -19.75 -7.75
C VAL A 64 -8.68 -21.04 -7.03
N SER A 65 -9.40 -20.92 -5.90
CA SER A 65 -10.13 -22.04 -5.27
C SER A 65 -11.64 -21.83 -5.34
#